data_AF-A0A496C9N0-F1
#
_entry.id   AF-A0A496C9N0-F1
#
_cell.length_a   1.000
_cell.length_b   1.000
_cell.length_c   1.000
_cell.angle_alpha   90.00
_cell.angle_beta   90.00
_cell.angle_gamma   90.00
#
_symmetry.space_group_name_H-M   'P 1'
#
loop_
_entity.id
_entity.type
_entity.pdbx_description
1 polymer ?
#
loop_
_entity_poly.entity_id
_entity_poly.type
_entity_poly.pdbx_seq_one_letter_code
_entity_poly.pdbx_strand_id
1 'polypeptide(L)' 'MTTPGYSPLSALILKHTGEEVVAEYRFHPGRDWRFDFAIPSRRVAVEVEGGAFNGGRHIRP' A
#
# COMPACT_ATOMS: atom_id res chain seq x y z
N MET A 1 6.88 5.49 19.79
CA MET A 1 5.67 5.37 18.97
C MET A 1 5.84 6.32 17.81
N THR A 2 6.13 5.83 16.61
CA THR A 2 6.27 6.66 15.42
C THR A 2 4.90 7.22 15.08
N THR A 3 4.74 8.54 15.07
CA THR A 3 3.54 9.18 14.51
C THR A 3 3.38 8.67 13.08
N PRO A 4 2.22 8.10 12.69
CA PRO A 4 1.98 7.79 11.29
C PRO A 4 2.09 9.10 10.51
N GLY A 5 2.98 9.15 9.52
CA GLY A 5 3.00 10.28 8.59
C GLY A 5 1.62 10.42 7.95
N TYR A 6 1.15 11.65 7.75
CA TYR A 6 -0.11 11.89 7.06
C TYR A 6 -0.03 11.37 5.62
N SER A 7 -1.01 10.57 5.22
CA SER A 7 -1.21 10.10 3.85
C SER A 7 -2.65 10.43 3.41
N PRO A 8 -2.84 11.19 2.31
CA PRO A 8 -4.17 11.43 1.74
C PRO A 8 -4.91 10.13 1.40
N LEU A 9 -4.18 9.11 0.96
CA LEU A 9 -4.75 7.82 0.59
C LEU A 9 -5.28 7.08 1.83
N SER A 10 -4.51 7.05 2.93
CA SER A 10 -4.99 6.50 4.20
C SER A 10 -6.23 7.24 4.71
N ALA A 11 -6.24 8.58 4.63
CA ALA A 11 -7.37 9.39 5.05
C ALA A 11 -8.64 9.12 4.22
N LEU A 12 -8.49 8.95 2.90
CA LEU A 12 -9.59 8.64 2.00
C LEU A 12 -10.12 7.22 2.20
N ILE A 13 -9.26 6.22 2.38
CA ILE A 13 -9.69 4.86 2.66
C ILE A 13 -10.51 4.83 3.96
N LEU A 14 -10.01 5.44 5.04
CA LEU A 14 -10.75 5.51 6.29
C LEU A 14 -12.11 6.22 6.09
N LYS A 15 -12.11 7.37 5.42
CA LYS A 15 -13.33 8.16 5.17
C LYS A 15 -14.39 7.38 4.38
N HIS A 16 -13.98 6.62 3.37
CA HIS A 16 -14.91 5.98 2.43
C HIS A 16 -15.24 4.52 2.77
N THR A 17 -14.41 3.85 3.56
CA THR A 17 -14.58 2.42 3.87
C THR A 17 -14.71 2.14 5.37
N GLY A 18 -14.26 3.07 6.23
CA GLY A 18 -14.15 2.85 7.67
C GLY A 18 -12.99 1.93 8.08
N GLU A 19 -12.16 1.49 7.14
CA GLU A 19 -11.06 0.58 7.42
C GLU A 19 -9.77 1.29 7.83
N GLU A 20 -9.08 0.69 8.79
CA GLU A 20 -7.72 1.06 9.18
C GLU A 20 -6.70 0.61 8.14
N VAL A 21 -5.73 1.47 7.86
CA VAL A 21 -4.70 1.24 6.85
C VAL A 21 -3.32 1.24 7.48
N VAL A 22 -2.51 0.25 7.11
CA VAL A 22 -1.11 0.14 7.53
C VAL A 22 -0.22 0.43 6.34
N ALA A 23 0.57 1.50 6.40
CA ALA A 23 1.59 1.80 5.40
C ALA A 23 2.80 0.87 5.57
N GLU A 24 3.55 0.63 4.48
CA GLU A 24 4.79 -0.17 4.49
C GLU A 24 4.57 -1.57 5.13
N TYR A 25 3.50 -2.26 4.71
CA TYR A 25 3.08 -3.49 5.37
C TYR A 25 3.93 -4.70 4.94
N ARG A 26 4.63 -5.30 5.91
CA ARG A 26 5.34 -6.58 5.72
C ARG A 26 4.37 -7.75 5.86
N PHE A 27 3.88 -8.25 4.73
CA PHE A 27 2.94 -9.38 4.70
C PHE A 27 3.60 -10.76 4.87
N HIS A 28 4.91 -10.89 4.58
CA HIS A 28 5.62 -12.15 4.66
C HIS A 28 6.99 -11.98 5.36
N PRO A 29 7.34 -12.85 6.33
CA PRO A 29 8.54 -12.66 7.15
C PRO A 29 9.85 -12.77 6.35
N GLY A 30 9.89 -13.65 5.34
CA GLY A 30 11.07 -13.87 4.48
C GLY A 30 11.10 -13.04 3.19
N ARG A 31 10.20 -12.06 3.00
CA ARG A 31 10.26 -11.14 1.86
C ARG A 31 10.76 -9.77 2.34
N ASP A 32 11.58 -9.13 1.51
CA ASP A 32 12.18 -7.84 1.83
C ASP A 32 11.35 -6.66 1.36
N TRP A 33 10.47 -6.88 0.37
CA TRP A 33 9.54 -5.87 -0.10
C TRP A 33 8.28 -5.83 0.77
N ARG A 34 7.69 -4.64 0.85
CA ARG A 34 6.50 -4.32 1.64
C ARG A 34 5.45 -3.77 0.67
N PHE A 35 4.18 -3.95 1.00
CA PHE A 35 3.13 -3.20 0.31
C PHE A 35 3.21 -1.74 0.71
N ASP A 36 2.95 -0.82 -0.21
CA ASP A 36 2.84 0.61 0.10
C ASP A 36 1.80 0.82 1.21
N PHE A 37 0.63 0.16 1.07
CA PHE A 37 -0.42 0.12 2.07
C PHE A 37 -1.13 -1.25 2.13
N ALA A 38 -1.70 -1.58 3.28
CA ALA A 38 -2.55 -2.76 3.45
C ALA A 38 -3.73 -2.48 4.37
N ILE A 39 -4.81 -3.24 4.17
CA ILE A 39 -5.92 -3.39 5.11
C ILE A 39 -5.85 -4.85 5.63
N PRO A 40 -5.10 -5.13 6.70
CA PRO A 40 -4.82 -6.51 7.12
C PRO A 40 -6.09 -7.27 7.54
N SER A 41 -7.05 -6.57 8.18
CA SER A 41 -8.37 -7.10 8.57
C SER A 41 -9.12 -7.72 7.39
N ARG A 42 -8.92 -7.17 6.19
CA ARG A 42 -9.59 -7.58 4.95
C ARG A 42 -8.70 -8.41 4.03
N ARG A 43 -7.42 -8.60 4.36
CA ARG A 43 -6.42 -9.25 3.49
C ARG A 43 -6.32 -8.58 2.12
N VAL A 44 -6.37 -7.25 2.11
CA VAL A 44 -6.25 -6.42 0.89
C VAL A 44 -4.94 -5.66 0.93
N ALA A 45 -4.20 -5.69 -0.18
CA ALA A 45 -3.02 -4.88 -0.44
C ALA A 45 -3.38 -3.72 -1.39
N VAL A 46 -2.75 -2.56 -1.20
CA VAL A 46 -2.90 -1.38 -2.05
C VAL A 46 -1.51 -0.88 -2.42
N GLU A 47 -1.19 -0.92 -3.71
CA GLU A 47 0.10 -0.50 -4.27
C GLU A 47 -0.10 0.74 -5.15
N VAL A 48 0.76 1.74 -4.99
CA VAL A 48 0.76 2.98 -5.77
C VAL A 48 1.84 2.86 -6.84
N GLU A 49 1.48 2.24 -7.96
CA GLU A 49 2.41 1.98 -9.06
C GLU A 49 2.80 3.27 -9.82
N GLY A 50 4.02 3.75 -9.62
CA GLY A 50 4.61 4.87 -10.38
C GLY A 50 5.24 4.46 -11.71
N GLY A 51 5.32 3.16 -12.01
CA GLY A 51 6.01 2.60 -13.19
C GLY A 51 5.19 2.56 -14.48
N ALA A 52 3.87 2.79 -14.39
CA ALA A 52 2.88 2.53 -15.44
C ALA A 52 3.13 3.25 -16.79
N PHE A 53 3.93 4.32 -16.80
CA PHE A 53 4.23 5.08 -18.02
C PHE A 53 5.71 5.05 -18.40
N ASN A 54 6.53 4.31 -17.64
CA ASN A 54 7.98 4.28 -17.82
C ASN A 54 8.43 3.20 -18.83
N GLY A 55 7.51 2.47 -19.44
CA GLY A 55 7.83 1.41 -20.42
C GLY A 55 8.70 0.30 -19.84
N GLY A 56 8.52 -0.02 -18.55
CA GLY A 56 9.28 -1.04 -17.83
C GLY A 56 8.90 -2.47 -18.22
N ARG A 57 9.63 -3.46 -17.68
CA ARG A 57 9.45 -4.90 -18.00
C ARG A 57 8.02 -5.42 -17.78
N HIS A 58 7.24 -4.82 -16.88
CA HIS A 58 5.83 -5.21 -16.65
C HIS A 58 4.83 -4.63 -17.67
N ILE A 59 5.27 -3.72 -18.54
CA ILE A 59 4.42 -2.98 -19.49
C ILE A 59 4.80 -3.32 -20.93
N ARG A 60 5.99 -3.88 -21.14
CA ARG A 60 6.42 -4.41 -22.43
C ARG A 60 5.62 -5.71 -22.72
N PRO A 61 5.06 -5.88 -23.93
CA PRO A 61 4.39 -7.11 -24.36
C PRO A 61 5.31 -8.33 -24.33
#